data_AF-A0A759M7X6-F1
#
_entry.id   AF-A0A759M7X6-F1
#
_cell.length_a   1.000
_cell.length_b   1.000
_cell.length_c   1.000
_cell.angle_alpha   90.00
_cell.angle_beta   90.00
_cell.angle_gamma   90.00
#
_symmetry.space_group_name_H-M   'P 1'
#
loop_
_entity.id
_entity.type
_entity.pdbx_description
1 polymer ?
#
loop_
_entity_poly.entity_id
_entity_poly.type
_entity_poly.pdbx_seq_one_letter_code
_entity_poly.pdbx_strand_id
1 'polypeptide(L)'
;MIPRTHRQLVSVEVMWPAQTLPLPLQQAVDALTQGETPDQIIARMNLQGFQAWREPASSQDEHDIFQVRLDEAHEARFLCRYITLPLH
;
A
#
# COMPACT_ATOMS: atom_id res chain seq x y z
N MET A 1 20.78 -22.02 9.80
CA MET A 1 20.44 -21.23 8.60
C MET A 1 18.97 -20.89 8.73
N ILE A 2 18.62 -19.62 8.93
CA ILE A 2 17.22 -19.20 8.91
C ILE A 2 16.82 -19.23 7.42
N PRO A 3 15.76 -19.97 7.03
CA PRO A 3 15.28 -19.92 5.66
C PRO A 3 14.95 -18.47 5.35
N ARG A 4 15.60 -17.91 4.32
CA ARG A 4 15.23 -16.58 3.85
C ARG A 4 13.81 -16.70 3.32
N THR A 5 12.92 -15.86 3.79
CA THR A 5 11.56 -15.75 3.27
C THR A 5 11.41 -14.37 2.65
N HIS A 6 10.77 -14.28 1.47
CA HIS A 6 10.38 -12.98 0.92
C HIS A 6 8.86 -12.80 1.04
N ARG A 7 8.44 -11.58 1.39
CA ARG A 7 7.04 -11.17 1.35
C ARG A 7 6.72 -10.79 -0.09
N GLN A 8 5.84 -11.53 -0.74
CA GLN A 8 5.34 -11.19 -2.06
C GLN A 8 3.94 -10.60 -1.95
N LEU A 9 3.76 -9.43 -2.53
CA LEU A 9 2.45 -8.81 -2.65
C LEU A 9 1.58 -9.67 -3.58
N VAL A 10 0.42 -10.10 -3.09
CA VAL A 10 -0.52 -10.93 -3.86
C VAL A 10 -1.79 -10.19 -4.24
N SER A 11 -2.15 -9.17 -3.48
CA SER A 11 -3.37 -8.43 -3.69
C SER A 11 -3.27 -7.04 -3.07
N VAL A 12 -3.82 -6.06 -3.77
CA VAL A 12 -4.05 -4.71 -3.27
C VAL A 12 -5.53 -4.44 -3.38
N GLU A 13 -6.18 -4.17 -2.25
CA GLU A 13 -7.54 -3.63 -2.25
C GLU A 13 -7.47 -2.13 -1.97
N VAL A 14 -8.24 -1.35 -2.73
CA VAL A 14 -8.33 0.09 -2.55
C VAL A 14 -9.78 0.46 -2.26
N MET A 15 -10.02 0.97 -1.05
CA MET A 15 -11.28 1.58 -0.69
C MET A 15 -11.20 3.06 -1.02
N TRP A 16 -12.02 3.49 -1.98
CA TRP A 16 -12.11 4.86 -2.46
C TRP A 16 -13.59 5.26 -2.60
N PRO A 17 -14.00 6.44 -2.12
CA PRO A 17 -15.41 6.82 -2.10
C PRO A 17 -15.99 7.18 -3.48
N ALA A 18 -15.16 7.47 -4.49
CA ALA A 18 -15.65 7.83 -5.82
C ALA A 18 -15.62 6.64 -6.81
N GLN A 19 -16.37 6.73 -7.90
CA GLN A 19 -16.42 5.68 -8.94
C GLN A 19 -15.10 5.51 -9.70
N THR A 20 -14.29 6.56 -9.81
CA THR A 20 -13.03 6.55 -10.56
C THR A 20 -11.88 6.83 -9.63
N LEU A 21 -10.85 5.97 -9.70
CA LEU A 21 -9.62 6.15 -8.96
C LEU A 21 -8.78 7.26 -9.63
N PRO A 22 -8.43 8.35 -8.92
CA PRO A 22 -7.61 9.41 -9.47
C PRO A 22 -6.19 8.93 -9.78
N LEU A 23 -5.55 9.59 -10.75
CA LEU A 23 -4.25 9.17 -11.30
C LEU A 23 -3.16 8.90 -10.24
N PRO A 24 -2.96 9.73 -9.19
CA PRO A 24 -1.95 9.43 -8.17
C PRO A 24 -2.20 8.09 -7.47
N LEU A 25 -3.46 7.78 -7.14
CA LEU A 25 -3.82 6.53 -6.49
C LEU A 25 -3.69 5.34 -7.43
N GLN A 26 -4.02 5.50 -8.72
CA GLN A 26 -3.77 4.47 -9.73
C GLN A 26 -2.28 4.16 -9.84
N GLN A 27 -1.43 5.18 -9.90
CA GLN A 27 0.03 5.03 -9.92
C GLN A 27 0.57 4.36 -8.64
N ALA A 28 -0.07 4.57 -7.49
CA ALA A 28 0.25 3.84 -6.27
C ALA A 28 -0.05 2.34 -6.40
N VAL A 29 -1.22 1.97 -6.92
CA VAL A 29 -1.56 0.55 -7.17
C VAL A 29 -0.57 -0.09 -8.13
N ASP A 30 -0.30 0.57 -9.26
CA ASP A 30 0.61 0.04 -10.27
C ASP A 30 2.02 -0.15 -9.68
N ALA A 31 2.52 0.83 -8.93
CA ALA A 31 3.81 0.74 -8.26
C ALA A 31 3.87 -0.40 -7.22
N LEU A 32 2.82 -0.59 -6.42
CA LEU A 32 2.72 -1.72 -5.49
C LEU A 32 2.81 -3.05 -6.26
N THR A 33 2.08 -3.18 -7.36
CA THR A 33 2.13 -4.41 -8.19
C THR A 33 3.47 -4.63 -8.87
N GLN A 34 4.25 -3.57 -9.09
CA GLN A 34 5.63 -3.64 -9.58
C GLN A 34 6.65 -3.98 -8.48
N GLY A 35 6.21 -4.10 -7.22
CA GLY A 35 7.05 -4.47 -6.08
C GLY A 35 7.50 -3.30 -5.22
N GLU A 36 7.01 -2.07 -5.44
CA GLU A 36 7.20 -1.00 -4.46
C GLU A 36 6.50 -1.35 -3.15
N THR A 37 7.09 -0.91 -2.05
CA THR A 37 6.55 -1.12 -0.70
C THR A 37 5.58 -0.01 -0.32
N PRO A 38 4.61 -0.26 0.58
CA PRO A 38 3.72 0.77 1.10
C PRO A 38 4.47 1.99 1.64
N ASP A 39 5.62 1.79 2.31
CA ASP A 39 6.47 2.89 2.79
C ASP A 39 6.99 3.79 1.66
N GLN A 40 7.41 3.19 0.53
CA GLN A 40 7.85 3.95 -0.64
C GLN A 40 6.70 4.75 -1.26
N ILE A 41 5.51 4.15 -1.35
CA ILE A 41 4.30 4.85 -1.82
C ILE A 41 3.95 6.01 -0.90
N ILE A 42 3.93 5.79 0.41
CA ILE A 42 3.63 6.81 1.42
C ILE A 42 4.63 7.96 1.31
N ALA A 43 5.93 7.66 1.25
CA ALA A 43 6.97 8.68 1.10
C ALA A 43 6.77 9.49 -0.19
N ARG A 44 6.52 8.82 -1.31
CA ARG A 44 6.27 9.46 -2.61
C ARG A 44 5.04 10.36 -2.59
N MET A 45 3.93 9.91 -2.02
CA MET A 45 2.70 10.69 -1.90
C MET A 45 2.90 11.94 -1.06
N ASN A 46 3.59 11.82 0.08
CA ASN A 46 3.93 12.96 0.92
C ASN A 46 4.83 13.97 0.19
N LEU A 47 5.81 13.50 -0.60
CA LEU A 47 6.66 14.38 -1.42
C LEU A 47 5.89 15.11 -2.53
N GLN A 48 4.80 14.54 -3.03
CA GLN A 48 3.91 15.18 -4.00
C GLN A 48 2.94 16.19 -3.36
N GLY A 49 2.96 16.34 -2.03
CA GLY A 49 2.11 17.26 -1.29
C GLY A 49 0.78 16.65 -0.81
N PHE A 50 0.57 15.34 -1.01
CA PHE A 50 -0.56 14.63 -0.42
C PHE A 50 -0.28 14.22 1.02
N GLN A 51 -1.31 13.89 1.78
CA GLN A 51 -1.12 13.33 3.13
C GLN A 51 -1.24 11.81 3.05
N ALA A 52 -0.14 11.10 3.27
CA ALA A 52 -0.14 9.64 3.32
C ALA A 52 0.47 9.14 4.63
N TRP A 53 -0.16 8.14 5.23
CA TRP A 53 0.32 7.53 6.48
C TRP A 53 -0.03 6.05 6.54
N ARG A 54 0.80 5.29 7.24
CA ARG A 54 0.51 3.89 7.55
C ARG A 54 -0.45 3.81 8.73
N GLU A 55 -1.42 2.91 8.68
CA GLU A 55 -2.19 2.59 9.88
C GLU A 55 -1.34 1.71 10.81
N PRO A 56 -1.40 1.94 12.14
CA PRO A 56 -0.69 1.08 13.08
C PRO A 56 -1.17 -0.35 12.90
N ALA A 57 -0.25 -1.22 12.45
CA ALA A 57 -0.56 -2.59 12.08
C ALA A 57 -1.21 -3.34 13.25
N SER A 58 -2.40 -3.89 13.03
CA SER A 58 -3.05 -4.80 13.97
C SER A 58 -2.38 -6.17 13.92
N SER A 59 -1.24 -6.32 14.59
CA SER A 59 -0.53 -7.55 15.06
C SER A 59 -0.45 -8.80 14.16
N GLN A 60 -0.97 -8.79 12.94
CA GLN A 60 -0.97 -9.89 11.99
C GLN A 60 -0.19 -9.44 10.76
N ASP A 61 1.07 -9.86 10.70
CA ASP A 61 2.08 -9.67 9.64
C ASP A 61 1.63 -10.04 8.19
N GLU A 62 0.36 -10.36 7.98
CA GLU A 62 -0.19 -10.81 6.69
C GLU A 62 -0.64 -9.67 5.78
N HIS A 63 -0.89 -8.47 6.33
CA HIS A 63 -1.31 -7.34 5.55
C HIS A 63 -0.80 -6.00 6.09
N ASP A 64 -0.40 -5.12 5.18
CA ASP A 64 -0.10 -3.73 5.50
C ASP A 64 -1.28 -2.87 5.08
N ILE A 65 -1.66 -1.92 5.94
CA ILE A 65 -2.70 -0.95 5.62
C ILE A 65 -2.11 0.45 5.66
N PHE A 66 -2.38 1.23 4.62
CA PHE A 66 -2.02 2.64 4.59
C PHE A 66 -3.13 3.47 3.96
N GLN A 67 -3.12 4.76 4.29
CA GLN A 67 -4.13 5.71 3.85
C GLN A 67 -3.45 6.85 3.10
N VAL A 68 -4.13 7.34 2.07
CA VAL A 68 -3.72 8.49 1.27
C VAL A 68 -4.91 9.43 1.17
N ARG A 69 -4.77 10.60 1.76
CA ARG A 69 -5.72 11.69 1.65
C ARG A 69 -5.26 12.65 0.56
N LEU A 70 -6.09 12.78 -0.47
CA LEU A 70 -5.85 13.71 -1.57
C LEU A 70 -6.36 15.11 -1.23
N ASP A 71 -7.51 15.20 -0.54
CA ASP A 71 -8.09 16.45 -0.04
C ASP A 71 -8.97 16.18 1.19
N GLU A 72 -9.64 17.22 1.73
CA GLU A 72 -10.45 17.12 2.96
C GLU A 72 -11.63 16.13 2.86
N ALA A 73 -12.14 15.87 1.65
CA ALA A 73 -13.28 14.98 1.42
C ALA A 73 -12.88 13.62 0.85
N HIS A 74 -11.68 13.50 0.30
CA HIS A 74 -11.26 12.34 -0.46
C HIS A 74 -10.04 11.63 0.17
N GLU A 75 -10.35 10.53 0.84
CA GLU A 75 -9.40 9.63 1.47
C GLU A 75 -9.49 8.23 0.84
N ALA A 76 -8.34 7.68 0.50
CA ALA A 76 -8.18 6.34 -0.02
C ALA A 76 -7.50 5.46 1.01
N ARG A 77 -8.02 4.25 1.18
CA ARG A 77 -7.42 3.24 2.07
C ARG A 77 -6.96 2.05 1.26
N PHE A 78 -5.69 1.72 1.40
CA PHE A 78 -5.02 0.64 0.70
C PHE A 78 -4.76 -0.51 1.66
N LEU A 79 -5.23 -1.70 1.30
CA LEU A 79 -4.96 -2.95 1.98
C LEU A 79 -4.05 -3.80 1.09
N CYS A 80 -2.80 -3.94 1.48
CA CYS A 80 -1.80 -4.74 0.78
C CYS A 80 -1.70 -6.10 1.47
N ARG A 81 -2.10 -7.18 0.80
CA ARG A 81 -1.93 -8.54 1.32
C ARG A 81 -0.65 -9.16 0.78
N TYR A 82 0.09 -9.79 1.69
CA TYR A 82 1.34 -10.46 1.38
C TYR A 82 1.23 -11.95 1.70
N ILE A 83 1.92 -12.76 0.92
CA ILE A 83 2.24 -14.14 1.29
C ILE A 83 3.72 -14.23 1.59
N THR A 84 4.07 -15.08 2.55
CA THR A 84 5.46 -15.39 2.86
C THR A 84 5.87 -16.61 2.06
N LEU A 85 6.79 -16.44 1.10
CA LEU A 85 7.32 -17.54 0.31
C LEU A 85 8.72 -17.92 0.80
N PRO A 86 9.04 -19.23 0.87
CA PRO A 86 10.40 -19.68 1.14
C PRO A 86 11.30 -19.38 -0.06
N LEU A 87 12.44 -18.73 0.17
CA LEU A 87 13.53 -18.68 -0.80
C LEU A 87 14.28 -20.02 -0.73
N HIS A 88 14.23 -20.77 -1.84
CA HIS A 88 14.99 -22.00 -2.04
C HIS A 88 16.44 -21.71 -2.44
#